data_AF-A0A368FA49-F1
#
_entry.id   AF-A0A368FA49-F1
#
_cell.length_a   1.000
_cell.length_b   1.000
_cell.length_c   1.000
_cell.angle_alpha   90.00
_cell.angle_beta   90.00
_cell.angle_gamma   90.00
#
_symmetry.space_group_name_H-M   'P 1'
#
loop_
_entity.id
_entity.type
_entity.pdbx_description
1 polymer ?
#
loop_
_entity_poly.entity_id
_entity_poly.type
_entity_poly.pdbx_seq_one_letter_code
_entity_poly.pdbx_strand_id
1 'polypeptide(L)'
;MAQYVKINKRRKANETIITHSAMSGVARVFRRAQALIPMLNFTNSGPWQVLSYKEGGHQSPHYDYITYSSPDQYSKVTRTQGNRFVTFALTLKAADIGGETTFVHANHTVTLEPGDVLLFTNINKDMTPVSRQLSAVPYRRCV
;
A
#
# COMPACT_ATOMS: atom_id res chain seq x y z
N MET A 1 -17.48 -10.53 15.05
CA MET A 1 -16.55 -9.67 14.29
C MET A 1 -15.41 -9.09 15.12
N ALA A 2 -15.68 -8.43 16.26
CA ALA A 2 -14.63 -7.79 17.09
C ALA A 2 -13.57 -8.75 17.67
N GLN A 3 -13.93 -10.01 17.94
CA GLN A 3 -12.99 -11.05 18.42
C GLN A 3 -12.06 -11.57 17.30
N TYR A 4 -12.53 -11.63 16.04
CA TYR A 4 -11.73 -12.11 14.90
C TYR A 4 -10.55 -11.17 14.57
N VAL A 5 -10.74 -9.86 14.78
CA VAL A 5 -9.72 -8.82 14.57
C VAL A 5 -8.68 -8.79 15.70
N LYS A 6 -9.05 -9.23 16.92
CA LYS A 6 -8.12 -9.27 18.08
C LYS A 6 -7.11 -10.42 18.01
N ILE A 7 -7.45 -11.53 17.34
CA ILE A 7 -6.65 -12.76 17.34
C ILE A 7 -5.71 -12.83 16.12
N ASN A 8 -6.10 -12.21 15.00
CA ASN A 8 -5.29 -12.21 13.77
C ASN A 8 -4.44 -10.95 13.66
N LYS A 9 -3.13 -11.12 13.43
CA LYS A 9 -2.23 -9.99 13.13
C LYS A 9 -2.77 -9.22 11.92
N ARG A 10 -2.86 -7.88 11.99
CA ARG A 10 -3.24 -7.04 10.84
C ARG A 10 -2.38 -7.30 9.59
N ARG A 11 -1.09 -7.60 9.80
CA ARG A 11 -0.12 -7.95 8.76
C ARG A 11 0.70 -9.15 9.23
N LYS A 12 0.89 -10.13 8.35
CA LYS A 12 1.88 -11.20 8.50
C LYS A 12 2.78 -11.21 7.27
N ALA A 13 3.83 -10.38 7.33
CA ALA A 13 4.84 -10.22 6.28
C ALA A 13 6.20 -9.90 6.90
N ASN A 14 7.28 -10.19 6.17
CA ASN A 14 8.58 -9.57 6.43
C ASN A 14 8.58 -8.18 5.79
N GLU A 15 9.10 -7.19 6.50
CA GLU A 15 9.06 -5.79 6.09
C GLU A 15 10.42 -5.14 6.23
N THR A 16 10.79 -4.32 5.25
CA THR A 16 11.92 -3.40 5.35
C THR A 16 11.59 -2.08 4.65
N ILE A 17 12.28 -1.02 5.06
CA ILE A 17 12.14 0.32 4.49
C ILE A 17 13.43 0.68 3.77
N ILE A 18 13.30 1.15 2.52
CA ILE A 18 14.44 1.52 1.68
C ILE A 18 14.24 2.95 1.16
N THR A 19 15.21 3.83 1.39
CA THR A 19 15.15 5.19 0.84
C THR A 19 15.29 5.17 -0.69
N HIS A 20 14.73 6.17 -1.37
CA HIS A 20 14.64 6.17 -2.83
C HIS A 20 15.99 6.08 -3.56
N SER A 21 17.07 6.52 -2.93
CA SER A 21 18.43 6.52 -3.49
C SER A 21 19.37 5.53 -2.81
N ALA A 22 18.88 4.63 -1.96
CA ALA A 22 19.74 3.73 -1.17
C ALA A 22 20.65 2.84 -2.03
N MET A 23 20.17 2.45 -3.21
CA MET A 23 20.89 1.59 -4.16
C MET A 23 20.60 2.03 -5.60
N SER A 24 21.54 1.80 -6.52
CA SER A 24 21.42 2.21 -7.92
C SER A 24 20.18 1.63 -8.63
N GLY A 25 19.82 0.37 -8.32
CA GLY A 25 18.61 -0.28 -8.82
C GLY A 25 17.32 0.38 -8.31
N VAL A 26 17.22 0.62 -7.01
CA VAL A 26 16.07 1.29 -6.38
C VAL A 26 15.90 2.71 -6.92
N ALA A 27 17.00 3.44 -7.06
CA ALA A 27 17.00 4.80 -7.60
C ALA A 27 16.56 4.82 -9.07
N ARG A 28 16.93 3.80 -9.86
CA ARG A 28 16.48 3.67 -11.26
C ARG A 28 14.98 3.43 -11.35
N VAL A 29 14.43 2.55 -10.51
CA VAL A 29 12.98 2.29 -10.46
C VAL A 29 12.23 3.56 -10.06
N PHE A 30 12.70 4.27 -9.03
CA PHE A 30 12.09 5.52 -8.58
C PHE A 30 12.06 6.59 -9.68
N ARG A 31 13.19 6.84 -10.37
CA ARG A 31 13.24 7.77 -11.50
C ARG A 31 12.32 7.36 -12.64
N ARG A 32 12.19 6.06 -12.91
CA ARG A 32 11.28 5.55 -13.95
C ARG A 32 9.82 5.78 -13.58
N ALA A 33 9.43 5.55 -12.32
CA ALA A 33 8.08 5.83 -11.84
C ALA A 33 7.73 7.32 -12.00
N GLN A 34 8.65 8.22 -11.64
CA GLN A 34 8.49 9.67 -11.84
C GLN A 34 8.31 10.05 -13.31
N ALA A 35 9.13 9.47 -14.20
CA ALA A 35 9.06 9.76 -15.63
C ALA A 35 7.76 9.23 -16.28
N LEU A 36 7.25 8.09 -15.83
CA LEU A 36 6.04 7.46 -16.39
C LEU A 36 4.75 8.10 -15.87
N ILE A 37 4.76 8.68 -14.67
CA ILE A 37 3.56 9.28 -14.05
C ILE A 37 3.90 10.73 -13.64
N PRO A 38 4.12 11.64 -14.61
CA PRO A 38 4.58 13.00 -14.34
C PRO A 38 3.54 13.85 -13.59
N MET A 39 2.28 13.42 -13.55
CA MET A 39 1.21 14.07 -12.81
C MET A 39 1.32 13.89 -11.28
N LEU A 40 2.15 12.95 -10.81
CA LEU A 40 2.38 12.71 -9.39
C LEU A 40 3.79 13.15 -8.99
N ASN A 41 3.88 13.97 -7.94
CA ASN A 41 5.18 14.31 -7.37
C ASN A 41 5.63 13.27 -6.33
N PHE A 42 6.37 12.26 -6.79
CA PHE A 42 6.93 11.22 -5.92
C PHE A 42 7.97 11.75 -4.91
N THR A 43 8.49 12.99 -5.01
CA THR A 43 9.40 13.50 -3.96
C THR A 43 8.70 13.67 -2.61
N ASN A 44 7.37 13.78 -2.61
CA ASN A 44 6.54 13.84 -1.41
C ASN A 44 6.13 12.44 -0.91
N SER A 45 6.56 11.35 -1.57
CA SER A 45 6.28 10.00 -1.09
C SER A 45 7.16 9.65 0.09
N GLY A 46 6.65 8.79 0.98
CA GLY A 46 7.49 8.10 1.95
C GLY A 46 8.48 7.15 1.26
N PRO A 47 9.51 6.66 1.99
CA PRO A 47 10.44 5.67 1.46
C PRO A 47 9.71 4.39 1.01
N TRP A 48 10.39 3.56 0.20
CA TRP A 48 9.86 2.28 -0.25
C TRP A 48 9.61 1.36 0.94
N GLN A 49 8.36 0.91 1.11
CA GLN A 49 8.00 -0.16 2.04
C GLN A 49 7.99 -1.47 1.27
N VAL A 50 9.03 -2.29 1.47
CA VAL A 50 9.18 -3.58 0.78
C VAL A 50 8.61 -4.68 1.67
N LEU A 51 7.61 -5.39 1.14
CA LEU A 51 6.89 -6.43 1.86
C LEU A 51 7.13 -7.79 1.19
N SER A 52 7.49 -8.79 2.00
CA SER A 52 7.65 -10.17 1.57
C SER A 52 6.70 -11.07 2.34
N TYR A 53 5.70 -11.58 1.65
CA TYR A 53 4.72 -12.52 2.20
C TYR A 53 5.20 -13.95 1.97
N LYS A 54 5.51 -14.65 3.07
CA LYS A 54 5.71 -16.10 3.05
C LYS A 54 4.36 -16.82 3.03
N GLU A 55 4.41 -18.13 2.89
CA GLU A 55 3.25 -19.02 3.04
C GLU A 55 2.45 -18.71 4.32
N GLY A 56 1.12 -18.64 4.19
CA GLY A 56 0.22 -18.21 5.26
C GLY A 56 0.35 -16.73 5.67
N GLY A 57 1.14 -15.93 4.95
CA GLY A 57 1.23 -14.48 5.08
C GLY A 57 0.01 -13.78 4.46
N HIS A 58 -0.36 -12.63 5.01
CA HIS A 58 -1.53 -11.86 4.60
C HIS A 58 -1.45 -10.40 5.07
N GLN A 59 -2.33 -9.57 4.52
CA GLN A 59 -2.65 -8.23 4.99
C GLN A 59 -4.18 -8.12 5.13
N SER A 60 -4.65 -7.92 6.35
CA SER A 60 -6.08 -7.73 6.63
C SER A 60 -6.59 -6.45 5.96
N PRO A 61 -7.91 -6.38 5.62
CA PRO A 61 -8.51 -5.19 5.03
C PRO A 61 -8.18 -3.91 5.80
N HIS A 62 -7.68 -2.90 5.09
CA HIS A 62 -7.25 -1.64 5.69
C HIS A 62 -7.34 -0.48 4.69
N TYR A 63 -7.18 0.72 5.24
CA TYR A 63 -7.03 1.95 4.47
C TYR A 63 -5.59 2.43 4.58
N ASP A 64 -5.05 2.98 3.49
CA ASP A 64 -3.70 3.53 3.48
C ASP A 64 -3.64 4.98 3.96
N TYR A 65 -4.77 5.71 3.91
CA TYR A 65 -4.88 7.02 4.52
C TYR A 65 -4.80 6.92 6.05
N ILE A 66 -4.30 7.99 6.67
CA ILE A 66 -4.19 8.07 8.11
C ILE A 66 -5.48 8.68 8.66
N THR A 67 -6.10 8.03 9.64
CA THR A 67 -7.26 8.57 10.34
C THR A 67 -6.80 9.31 11.58
N TYR A 68 -7.26 10.54 11.76
CA TYR A 68 -7.00 11.36 12.93
C TYR A 68 -8.33 11.78 13.54
N SER A 69 -8.44 11.77 14.86
CA SER A 69 -9.65 12.23 15.54
C SER A 69 -9.75 13.77 15.59
N SER A 70 -8.61 14.47 15.52
CA SER A 70 -8.53 15.93 15.42
C SER A 70 -7.22 16.39 14.76
N PRO A 71 -7.12 17.62 14.24
CA PRO A 71 -5.88 18.20 13.71
C PRO A 71 -4.70 18.22 14.69
N ASP A 72 -4.96 18.21 16.00
CA ASP A 72 -3.92 18.19 17.04
C ASP A 72 -3.12 16.88 17.04
N GLN A 73 -3.72 15.79 16.54
CA GLN A 73 -3.08 14.48 16.42
C GLN A 73 -2.24 14.33 15.15
N TYR A 74 -2.22 15.33 14.26
CA TYR A 74 -1.44 15.24 13.03
C TYR A 74 0.03 15.00 13.36
N SER A 75 0.66 14.11 12.60
CA SER A 75 2.11 13.96 12.68
C SER A 75 2.79 15.21 12.10
N LYS A 76 4.07 15.44 12.42
CA LYS A 76 4.84 16.52 11.78
C LYS A 76 4.78 16.43 10.26
N VAL A 77 4.88 15.21 9.71
CA VAL A 77 4.79 14.93 8.27
C VAL A 77 3.41 15.29 7.75
N THR A 78 2.34 14.92 8.45
CA THR A 78 0.98 15.22 8.01
C THR A 78 0.68 16.70 8.00
N ARG A 79 1.21 17.46 8.97
CA ARG A 79 1.05 18.92 8.98
C ARG A 79 1.73 19.59 7.78
N THR A 80 2.84 19.04 7.30
CA THR A 80 3.62 19.66 6.22
C THR A 80 3.32 19.10 4.83
N GLN A 81 2.93 17.83 4.73
CA GLN A 81 2.75 17.11 3.46
C GLN A 81 1.32 16.59 3.25
N GLY A 82 0.44 16.75 4.24
CA GLY A 82 -0.93 16.25 4.18
C GLY A 82 -1.04 14.74 4.44
N ASN A 83 -2.16 14.17 4.01
CA ASN A 83 -2.45 12.74 4.16
C ASN A 83 -1.98 11.96 2.93
N ARG A 84 -1.95 10.62 3.01
CA ARG A 84 -1.59 9.74 1.90
C ARG A 84 -2.70 9.74 0.86
N PHE A 85 -2.57 10.57 -0.17
CA PHE A 85 -3.55 10.70 -1.24
C PHE A 85 -3.56 9.52 -2.21
N VAL A 86 -2.40 8.93 -2.51
CA VAL A 86 -2.23 7.85 -3.50
C VAL A 86 -1.37 6.73 -2.94
N THR A 87 -1.72 5.49 -3.27
CA THR A 87 -0.87 4.32 -3.10
C THR A 87 -0.34 3.87 -4.46
N PHE A 88 0.99 3.77 -4.57
CA PHE A 88 1.71 3.17 -5.68
C PHE A 88 2.36 1.88 -5.17
N ALA A 89 1.92 0.73 -5.70
CA ALA A 89 2.44 -0.58 -5.31
C ALA A 89 3.00 -1.31 -6.54
N LEU A 90 4.28 -1.66 -6.49
CA LEU A 90 4.98 -2.41 -7.53
C LEU A 90 5.11 -3.88 -7.11
N THR A 91 4.63 -4.79 -7.95
CA THR A 91 4.75 -6.23 -7.72
C THR A 91 6.15 -6.69 -8.12
N LEU A 92 6.94 -7.12 -7.13
CA LEU A 92 8.30 -7.65 -7.37
C LEU A 92 8.31 -9.14 -7.69
N LYS A 93 7.30 -9.88 -7.21
CA LYS A 93 7.13 -11.32 -7.42
C LYS A 93 5.66 -11.69 -7.24
N ALA A 94 5.10 -12.42 -8.20
CA ALA A 94 3.75 -12.97 -8.10
C ALA A 94 3.71 -14.17 -7.14
N ALA A 95 2.53 -14.41 -6.58
CA ALA A 95 2.29 -15.61 -5.80
C ALA A 95 1.78 -16.75 -6.67
N ASP A 96 2.20 -17.98 -6.34
CA ASP A 96 1.78 -19.16 -7.07
C ASP A 96 0.29 -19.47 -6.81
N ILE A 97 -0.18 -19.20 -5.58
CA ILE A 97 -1.57 -19.33 -5.14
C ILE A 97 -1.90 -18.21 -4.14
N GLY A 98 -3.02 -17.53 -4.37
CA GLY A 98 -3.46 -16.39 -3.55
C GLY A 98 -2.58 -15.15 -3.76
N GLY A 99 -2.51 -14.27 -2.76
CA GLY A 99 -1.63 -13.08 -2.80
C GLY A 99 -2.11 -11.96 -3.73
N GLU A 100 -3.33 -12.05 -4.24
CA GLU A 100 -3.98 -10.98 -5.00
C GLU A 100 -4.20 -9.73 -4.14
N THR A 101 -4.55 -8.60 -4.74
CA THR A 101 -5.04 -7.45 -3.99
C THR A 101 -6.55 -7.33 -4.15
N THR A 102 -7.29 -7.43 -3.05
CA THR A 102 -8.75 -7.32 -3.05
C THR A 102 -9.20 -5.99 -2.47
N PHE A 103 -9.99 -5.24 -3.23
CA PHE A 103 -10.73 -4.06 -2.79
C PHE A 103 -12.13 -4.50 -2.35
N VAL A 104 -12.29 -4.74 -1.05
CA VAL A 104 -13.46 -5.41 -0.46
C VAL A 104 -14.75 -4.65 -0.75
N HIS A 105 -14.75 -3.33 -0.56
CA HIS A 105 -15.94 -2.50 -0.80
C HIS A 105 -16.20 -2.19 -2.27
N ALA A 106 -15.23 -2.41 -3.15
CA ALA A 106 -15.43 -2.36 -4.60
C ALA A 106 -15.85 -3.71 -5.18
N ASN A 107 -15.84 -4.78 -4.38
CA ASN A 107 -16.03 -6.16 -4.83
C ASN A 107 -15.13 -6.50 -6.03
N HIS A 108 -13.86 -6.09 -5.96
CA HIS A 108 -12.91 -6.23 -7.04
C HIS A 108 -11.59 -6.82 -6.54
N THR A 109 -11.05 -7.79 -7.28
CA THR A 109 -9.78 -8.43 -6.98
C THR A 109 -8.87 -8.30 -8.18
N VAL A 110 -7.63 -7.88 -7.92
CA VAL A 110 -6.61 -7.66 -8.94
C VAL A 110 -5.48 -8.66 -8.73
N THR A 111 -5.23 -9.47 -9.75
CA THR A 111 -4.05 -10.33 -9.86
C THR A 111 -2.96 -9.54 -10.57
N LEU A 112 -1.73 -9.60 -10.06
CA LEU A 112 -0.60 -8.81 -10.54
C LEU A 112 0.59 -9.73 -10.84
N GLU A 113 1.24 -9.48 -11.96
CA GLU A 113 2.47 -10.15 -12.38
C GLU A 113 3.72 -9.34 -11.96
N PRO A 114 4.92 -9.96 -11.93
CA PRO A 114 6.15 -9.22 -11.66
C PRO A 114 6.35 -8.06 -12.64
N GLY A 115 6.50 -6.85 -12.11
CA GLY A 115 6.64 -5.62 -12.88
C GLY A 115 5.36 -4.79 -12.98
N ASP A 116 4.20 -5.37 -12.67
CA ASP A 116 2.94 -4.62 -12.65
C ASP A 116 2.91 -3.60 -11.52
N VAL A 117 2.22 -2.49 -11.80
CA VAL A 117 1.98 -1.42 -10.84
C VAL A 117 0.49 -1.29 -10.58
N LEU A 118 0.11 -1.38 -9.32
CA LEU A 118 -1.22 -1.01 -8.85
C LEU A 118 -1.18 0.42 -8.29
N LEU A 119 -1.98 1.31 -8.88
CA LEU A 119 -2.06 2.72 -8.52
C LEU A 119 -3.52 3.08 -8.19
N PHE A 120 -3.77 3.60 -7.00
CA PHE A 120 -5.12 4.04 -6.59
C PHE A 120 -5.09 5.23 -5.62
N THR A 121 -6.17 6.01 -5.62
CA THR A 121 -6.33 7.18 -4.75
C THR A 121 -7.08 6.81 -3.47
N ASN A 122 -6.57 7.23 -2.33
CA ASN A 122 -7.14 6.99 -0.99
C ASN A 122 -8.03 8.15 -0.49
N ILE A 123 -7.87 9.34 -1.07
CA ILE A 123 -8.58 10.57 -0.68
C ILE A 123 -9.26 11.17 -1.93
N ASN A 124 -10.49 11.64 -1.77
CA ASN A 124 -11.28 12.32 -2.82
C ASN A 124 -10.74 13.72 -3.09
N LYS A 125 -11.22 14.36 -4.17
CA LYS A 125 -10.85 15.75 -4.52
C LYS A 125 -11.23 16.78 -3.44
N ASP A 126 -12.27 16.49 -2.66
CA ASP A 126 -12.73 17.30 -1.54
C ASP A 126 -12.00 17.00 -0.22
N MET A 127 -10.89 16.25 -0.28
CA MET A 127 -10.06 15.83 0.85
C MET A 127 -10.75 14.85 1.82
N THR A 128 -11.91 14.30 1.47
CA THR A 128 -12.56 13.25 2.25
C THR A 128 -11.99 11.87 1.93
N PRO A 129 -11.97 10.91 2.89
CA PRO A 129 -11.50 9.56 2.61
C PRO A 129 -12.37 8.79 1.60
N VAL A 130 -11.74 8.03 0.71
CA VAL A 130 -12.46 7.17 -0.24
C VAL A 130 -12.91 5.88 0.45
N SER A 131 -14.21 5.75 0.73
CA SER A 131 -14.77 4.61 1.45
C SER A 131 -14.64 3.27 0.73
N ARG A 132 -14.53 3.25 -0.60
CA ARG A 132 -14.44 2.00 -1.40
C ARG A 132 -13.04 1.39 -1.45
N GLN A 133 -12.02 2.09 -0.95
CA GLN A 133 -10.59 1.71 -1.09
C GLN A 133 -10.10 0.77 0.01
N LEU A 134 -11.00 0.09 0.73
CA LEU A 134 -10.62 -0.89 1.73
C LEU A 134 -9.93 -2.09 1.05
N SER A 135 -8.60 -2.14 1.11
CA SER A 135 -7.78 -3.09 0.39
C SER A 135 -7.17 -4.14 1.33
N ALA A 136 -6.99 -5.36 0.82
CA ALA A 136 -6.45 -6.50 1.53
C ALA A 136 -5.55 -7.34 0.61
N VAL A 137 -4.59 -8.05 1.21
CA VAL A 137 -3.88 -9.16 0.55
C VAL A 137 -4.33 -10.43 1.27
N PRO A 138 -5.19 -11.27 0.66
CA PRO A 138 -5.69 -12.48 1.28
C PRO A 138 -4.56 -13.49 1.46
N TYR A 139 -4.81 -14.50 2.31
CA TYR A 139 -3.83 -15.52 2.65
C TYR A 139 -3.22 -16.19 1.42
N ARG A 140 -1.89 -16.31 1.40
CA ARG A 140 -1.22 -17.34 0.61
C ARG A 140 -1.62 -18.71 1.17
N ARG A 141 -2.34 -19.52 0.39
CA ARG A 141 -2.62 -20.93 0.72
C ARG A 141 -1.45 -21.81 0.29
N CYS A 142 -1.11 -22.75 1.15
CA CYS A 142 -0.29 -23.92 0.84
C CYS A 142 -1.17 -24.94 0.10
N VAL A 143 -0.58 -25.73 -0.79
CA VAL A 143 -1.16 -27.03 -1.20
C VAL A 143 -0.51 -28.11 -0.36
#